data_AF-A0A843ICF7-F1
#
_entry.id   AF-A0A843ICF7-F1
#
_cell.length_a   1.000
_cell.length_b   1.000
_cell.length_c   1.000
_cell.angle_alpha   90.00
_cell.angle_beta   90.00
_cell.angle_gamma   90.00
#
_symmetry.space_group_name_H-M   'P 1'
#
loop_
_entity.id
_entity.type
_entity.pdbx_description
1 polymer ?
#
loop_
_entity_poly.entity_id
_entity_poly.type
_entity_poly.pdbx_seq_one_letter_code
_entity_poly.pdbx_strand_id
1 'polypeptide(L)'
;MESKNLLLLICTILSFFTVFAVNAVTIVIPSIATEYGMSNIIQNWVTIIFLLVVAVLSVPAGQISAKFGLKKVTNMSIILFIIISVVNVLVTTQEQFL
;
A
#
# COMPACT_ATOMS: atom_id res chain seq x y z
N MET A 1 -22.26 11.57 18.64
CA MET A 1 -21.19 10.57 18.84
C MET A 1 -20.05 11.26 19.57
N GLU A 2 -19.64 10.76 20.74
CA GLU A 2 -18.46 11.28 21.41
C GLU A 2 -17.24 11.19 20.49
N SER A 3 -16.36 12.19 20.54
CA SER A 3 -15.15 12.28 19.71
C SER A 3 -14.25 11.04 19.80
N LYS A 4 -14.29 10.33 20.94
CA LYS A 4 -13.56 9.07 21.17
C LYS A 4 -14.05 7.91 20.31
N ASN A 5 -15.36 7.77 20.12
CA ASN A 5 -15.93 6.68 19.32
C ASN A 5 -15.62 6.86 17.83
N LEU A 6 -15.61 8.11 17.35
CA LEU A 6 -15.14 8.43 16.00
C LEU A 6 -13.66 8.07 15.82
N LEU A 7 -12.81 8.39 16.81
CA LEU A 7 -11.39 8.07 16.74
C LEU A 7 -11.15 6.55 16.69
N LEU A 8 -11.85 5.77 17.52
CA LEU A 8 -11.78 4.31 17.50
C LEU A 8 -12.23 3.74 16.15
N LEU A 9 -13.33 4.24 15.59
CA LEU A 9 -13.82 3.82 14.28
C LEU A 9 -12.78 4.10 13.18
N ILE A 10 -12.18 5.30 13.19
CA ILE A 10 -11.11 5.67 12.26
C ILE A 10 -9.92 4.71 12.42
N CYS A 11 -9.45 4.45 13.63
CA CYS A 11 -8.33 3.54 13.87
C CYS A 11 -8.61 2.10 13.40
N THR A 12 -9.83 1.61 13.58
CA THR A 12 -10.26 0.29 13.10
C THR A 12 -10.25 0.22 11.57
N ILE A 13 -10.80 1.25 10.90
CA ILE A 13 -10.81 1.33 9.44
C ILE A 13 -9.38 1.40 8.89
N LEU A 14 -8.49 2.19 9.51
CA LEU A 14 -7.09 2.28 9.10
C LEU A 14 -6.35 0.94 9.24
N SER A 15 -6.57 0.24 10.35
CA SER A 15 -5.97 -1.08 10.59
C SER A 15 -6.45 -2.09 9.56
N PHE A 16 -7.75 -2.11 9.27
CA PHE A 16 -8.34 -2.94 8.23
C PHE A 16 -7.73 -2.62 6.86
N PHE A 17 -7.67 -1.34 6.49
CA PHE A 17 -7.16 -0.91 5.18
C PHE A 17 -5.70 -1.33 4.97
N THR A 18 -4.88 -1.28 6.03
CA THR A 18 -3.47 -1.69 5.97
C THR A 18 -3.33 -3.17 5.60
N VAL A 19 -4.07 -4.06 6.29
CA VAL A 19 -4.04 -5.50 6.02
C VAL A 19 -4.70 -5.82 4.67
N PHE A 20 -5.81 -5.14 4.35
CA PHE A 20 -6.51 -5.29 3.08
C PHE A 20 -5.60 -4.95 1.89
N ALA A 21 -4.87 -3.83 1.93
CA ALA A 21 -4.00 -3.41 0.83
C ALA A 21 -2.91 -4.45 0.52
N VAL A 22 -2.28 -5.01 1.54
CA VAL A 22 -1.23 -6.03 1.36
C VAL A 22 -1.78 -7.31 0.72
N ASN A 23 -2.96 -7.76 1.17
CA ASN A 23 -3.58 -8.97 0.62
C ASN A 23 -4.18 -8.76 -0.77
N ALA A 24 -4.73 -7.57 -1.04
CA ALA A 24 -5.35 -7.24 -2.32
C ALA A 24 -4.35 -7.35 -3.49
N VAL A 25 -3.10 -6.90 -3.28
CA VAL A 25 -2.03 -7.02 -4.29
C VAL A 25 -1.82 -8.48 -4.67
N THR A 26 -1.62 -9.38 -3.69
CA THR A 26 -1.39 -10.81 -3.93
C THR A 26 -2.54 -11.48 -4.68
N ILE A 27 -3.78 -11.05 -4.45
CA ILE A 27 -4.96 -11.61 -5.12
C ILE A 27 -5.07 -11.11 -6.58
N VAL A 28 -4.67 -9.86 -6.85
CA VAL A 28 -4.87 -9.25 -8.17
C VAL A 28 -3.72 -9.53 -9.16
N ILE A 29 -2.52 -9.85 -8.66
CA ILE A 29 -1.33 -10.12 -9.49
C ILE A 29 -1.60 -11.15 -10.59
N PRO A 30 -2.26 -12.31 -10.33
CA PRO A 30 -2.54 -13.28 -11.39
C PRO A 30 -3.45 -12.72 -12.49
N SER A 31 -4.41 -11.85 -12.14
CA SER A 31 -5.28 -11.19 -13.12
C SER A 31 -4.48 -10.25 -14.02
N ILE A 32 -3.62 -9.40 -13.43
CA ILE A 32 -2.74 -8.51 -14.18
C ILE A 32 -1.76 -9.31 -15.05
N ALA A 33 -1.25 -10.42 -14.54
CA ALA A 33 -0.32 -11.26 -15.27
C ALA A 33 -0.91 -11.83 -16.57
N THR A 34 -2.22 -12.15 -16.58
CA THR A 34 -2.90 -12.59 -17.80
C THR A 34 -3.04 -11.48 -18.85
N GLU A 35 -3.25 -10.24 -18.43
CA GLU A 35 -3.36 -9.08 -19.33
C GLU A 35 -2.00 -8.66 -19.92
N TYR A 36 -0.93 -8.73 -19.11
CA TYR A 36 0.41 -8.32 -19.50
C TYR A 36 1.32 -9.47 -19.98
N GLY A 37 0.81 -10.71 -20.04
CA GLY A 37 1.57 -11.88 -20.47
C GLY A 37 2.75 -12.23 -19.54
N MET A 38 2.65 -11.92 -18.24
CA MET A 38 3.75 -12.10 -17.29
C MET A 38 3.96 -13.57 -16.93
N SER A 39 5.23 -14.00 -16.92
CA SER A 39 5.60 -15.31 -16.38
C SER A 39 5.34 -15.41 -14.87
N ASN A 40 5.12 -16.63 -14.37
CA ASN A 40 4.95 -16.90 -12.94
C ASN A 40 6.16 -16.43 -12.10
N ILE A 41 7.35 -16.39 -12.71
CA ILE A 41 8.58 -15.92 -12.06
C ILE A 41 8.46 -14.41 -11.75
N ILE A 42 8.00 -13.61 -12.72
CA ILE A 42 7.83 -12.16 -12.56
C ILE A 42 6.77 -11.88 -11.49
N GLN A 43 5.62 -12.57 -11.53
CA GLN A 43 4.55 -12.43 -10.53
C GLN A 43 5.06 -12.64 -9.09
N ASN A 44 5.90 -13.66 -8.89
CA ASN A 44 6.51 -13.94 -7.60
C ASN A 44 7.48 -12.83 -7.17
N TRP A 45 8.28 -12.30 -8.09
CA TRP A 45 9.17 -11.18 -7.81
C TRP A 45 8.42 -9.90 -7.44
N VAL A 46 7.33 -9.58 -8.14
CA VAL A 46 6.48 -8.41 -7.79
C VAL A 46 5.96 -8.55 -6.36
N THR A 47 5.48 -9.73 -5.98
CA THR A 47 5.01 -10.00 -4.61
C THR A 47 6.13 -9.84 -3.57
N ILE A 48 7.32 -10.38 -3.85
CA ILE A 48 8.47 -10.27 -2.94
C ILE A 48 8.94 -8.83 -2.80
N ILE A 49 9.08 -8.09 -3.90
CA ILE A 49 9.51 -6.68 -3.89
C ILE A 49 8.50 -5.83 -3.12
N PHE A 50 7.20 -6.03 -3.37
CA PHE A 50 6.15 -5.34 -2.62
C PHE A 50 6.27 -5.58 -1.11
N LEU A 51 6.40 -6.84 -0.67
CA LEU A 51 6.57 -7.18 0.75
C LEU A 51 7.87 -6.63 1.33
N LEU A 52 8.97 -6.65 0.55
CA LEU A 52 10.26 -6.09 0.95
C LEU A 52 10.15 -4.58 1.19
N VAL A 53 9.53 -3.85 0.26
CA VAL A 53 9.30 -2.40 0.38
C VAL A 53 8.43 -2.11 1.60
N VAL A 54 7.35 -2.86 1.81
CA VAL A 54 6.51 -2.74 3.01
C VAL A 54 7.35 -2.94 4.28
N ALA A 55 8.17 -3.98 4.34
CA ALA A 55 9.02 -4.26 5.50
C ALA A 55 10.02 -3.14 5.78
N VAL A 56 10.73 -2.67 4.74
CA VAL A 56 11.76 -1.63 4.85
C VAL A 56 11.16 -0.28 5.20
N LEU A 57 9.99 0.08 4.65
CA LEU A 57 9.35 1.37 4.91
C LEU A 57 8.53 1.41 6.20
N SER A 58 8.08 0.26 6.73
CA SER A 58 7.29 0.21 7.96
C SER A 58 8.03 0.78 9.17
N VAL A 59 9.32 0.47 9.30
CA VAL A 59 10.16 0.96 10.41
C VAL A 59 10.33 2.48 10.41
N PRO A 60 10.82 3.13 9.33
CA PRO A 60 10.95 4.57 9.28
C PRO A 60 9.58 5.28 9.31
N ALA A 61 8.54 4.72 8.68
CA ALA A 61 7.20 5.30 8.76
C ALA A 61 6.66 5.33 10.21
N GLY A 62 6.91 4.26 10.98
CA GLY A 62 6.62 4.21 12.41
C GLY A 62 7.31 5.33 13.18
N GLN A 63 8.62 5.52 12.96
CA GLN A 63 9.39 6.59 13.60
C GLN A 63 8.89 7.99 13.23
N ILE A 64 8.53 8.22 11.96
CA ILE A 64 7.97 9.50 11.48
C ILE A 64 6.63 9.78 12.16
N SER A 65 5.75 8.78 12.26
CA SER A 65 4.46 8.91 12.95
C SER A 65 4.60 9.25 14.44
N ALA A 66 5.60 8.68 15.11
CA ALA A 66 5.89 8.96 16.50
C ALA A 66 6.41 10.40 16.70
N LYS A 67 7.25 10.91 15.78
CA LYS A 67 7.86 12.24 15.90
C LYS A 67 6.94 13.39 15.48
N PHE A 68 6.19 13.25 14.40
CA PHE A 68 5.37 14.33 13.83
C PHE A 68 3.88 14.24 14.20
N GLY A 69 3.48 13.16 14.88
CA GLY A 69 2.12 12.90 15.34
C GLY A 69 1.25 12.21 14.30
N LEU A 70 0.38 11.30 14.77
CA LEU A 70 -0.44 10.41 13.95
C LEU A 70 -1.31 11.16 12.92
N LYS A 71 -2.01 12.22 13.33
CA LYS A 71 -2.95 12.95 12.46
C LYS A 71 -2.29 13.54 11.20
N LYS A 72 -1.09 14.12 11.34
CA LYS A 72 -0.38 14.74 10.21
C LYS A 72 0.15 13.67 9.26
N VAL A 73 0.75 12.62 9.80
CA VAL A 73 1.34 11.53 9.01
C VAL A 73 0.25 10.75 8.27
N THR A 74 -0.89 10.48 8.90
CA THR A 74 -2.05 9.86 8.24
C THR A 74 -2.56 10.71 7.06
N ASN A 75 -2.68 12.03 7.21
CA ASN A 75 -3.09 12.87 6.08
C ASN A 75 -2.04 12.88 4.96
N MET A 76 -0.75 12.95 5.30
CA MET A 76 0.34 12.91 4.33
C MET A 76 0.37 11.58 3.56
N SER A 77 0.15 10.45 4.23
CA SER A 77 0.09 9.14 3.57
C SER A 77 -1.11 9.03 2.61
N ILE A 78 -2.26 9.62 2.94
CA ILE A 78 -3.43 9.62 2.05
C ILE A 78 -3.12 10.40 0.77
N ILE A 79 -2.53 11.59 0.89
CA ILE A 79 -2.15 12.41 -0.28
C ILE A 79 -1.12 11.67 -1.13
N LEU A 80 -0.10 11.09 -0.50
CA LEU A 80 0.94 10.32 -1.17
C LEU A 80 0.34 9.10 -1.91
N PHE A 81 -0.58 8.37 -1.27
CA PHE A 81 -1.28 7.23 -1.87
C PHE A 81 -2.04 7.65 -3.12
N ILE A 82 -2.80 8.74 -3.07
CA ILE A 82 -3.55 9.24 -4.23
C ILE A 82 -2.61 9.60 -5.39
N ILE A 83 -1.51 10.31 -5.11
CA ILE A 83 -0.53 10.68 -6.13
C ILE A 83 0.05 9.42 -6.80
N ILE A 84 0.48 8.44 -5.99
CA ILE A 84 1.06 7.19 -6.51
C ILE A 84 0.01 6.40 -7.31
N SER A 85 -1.25 6.33 -6.86
CA SER A 85 -2.32 5.67 -7.60
C SER A 85 -2.54 6.29 -8.99
N VAL A 86 -2.46 7.62 -9.11
CA VAL A 86 -2.57 8.30 -10.40
C VAL A 86 -1.35 8.02 -11.27
N VAL A 87 -0.14 8.02 -10.70
CA VAL A 87 1.11 7.72 -11.43
C VAL A 87 1.12 6.29 -11.96
N ASN A 88 0.55 5.33 -11.23
CA ASN A 88 0.48 3.93 -11.65
C ASN A 88 -0.33 3.71 -12.94
N VAL A 89 -1.18 4.65 -13.36
CA VAL A 89 -1.87 4.58 -14.66
C VAL A 89 -0.89 4.62 -15.84
N LEU A 90 0.33 5.13 -15.62
CA LEU A 90 1.37 5.22 -16.65
C LEU A 90 2.14 3.91 -16.85
N VAL A 91 1.82 2.85 -16.12
CA VAL A 91 2.45 1.54 -16.28
C VAL A 91 1.92 0.89 -17.57
N THR A 92 2.83 0.67 -18.53
CA THR A 92 2.55 0.11 -19.86
C THR A 92 3.31 -1.19 -20.12
N THR A 93 4.27 -1.55 -19.28
CA THR A 93 5.22 -2.65 -19.55
C THR A 93 5.44 -3.53 -18.33
N GLN A 94 5.60 -4.84 -18.55
CA GLN A 94 5.83 -5.82 -17.47
C GLN A 94 7.04 -5.53 -16.58
N GLU A 95 8.10 -4.91 -17.14
CA GLU A 95 9.31 -4.55 -16.39
C GLU A 95 9.07 -3.41 -15.39
N GLN A 96 8.09 -2.54 -15.64
CA GLN A 96 7.75 -1.43 -14.73
C GLN A 96 7.04 -1.89 -13.46
N PHE A 97 6.61 -3.15 -13.40
CA PHE A 97 6.03 -3.73 -12.19
C PHE A 97 7.09 -4.25 -11.21
N LEU A 98 8.35 -4.39 -11.64
CA LEU A 98 9.50 -4.78 -10.82
C LEU A 98 10.22 -3.55 -10.27
#